data_AF-A0A1C6FFE9-F1
#
_entry.id   AF-A0A1C6FFE9-F1
#
_cell.length_a   1.000
_cell.length_b   1.000
_cell.length_c   1.000
_cell.angle_alpha   90.00
_cell.angle_beta   90.00
_cell.angle_gamma   90.00
#
_symmetry.space_group_name_H-M   'P 1'
#
loop_
_entity.id
_entity.type
_entity.pdbx_description
1 polymer ?
#
loop_
_entity_poly.entity_id
_entity_poly.type
_entity_poly.pdbx_seq_one_letter_code
_entity_poly.pdbx_strand_id
1 'polypeptide(L)'
;MIKEAIGIGDNEVDALNDAKKQLGLDENAEVDFEVIQRAEKKKFGLFGGQPAKVRVTLKETPAEKAEQFLRDVLNNMKLESVVIEKKEIEGGIEFNLSGEDVGFVIGRRGETLDSLQYLTSLVANHSDNSYFKVTIDTGNYREKREKTLEILGRKLAFKAVKTGRKTNLEPMNPYERRIIHTSVQKVNGAISWSEGENANRHVVIGPDPKAKPVRRNGGYNNRGRGGRRPYSANRSEHNTPANPDRKPLNEGGATGLYGRIDK
;
A
#
# COMPACT_ATOMS: atom_id res chain seq x y z
N MET A 1 18.80 -0.09 18.20
CA MET A 1 19.97 -0.12 19.10
C MET A 1 19.74 -1.16 20.18
N ILE A 2 20.69 -2.07 20.42
CA ILE A 2 20.61 -2.97 21.57
C ILE A 2 20.80 -2.14 22.83
N LYS A 3 19.77 -2.07 23.68
CA LYS A 3 19.91 -1.45 25.00
C LYS A 3 20.38 -2.52 25.97
N GLU A 4 21.56 -2.30 26.55
CA GLU A 4 22.11 -3.15 27.60
C GLU A 4 22.28 -2.36 28.90
N ALA A 5 22.06 -3.03 30.02
CA ALA A 5 22.38 -2.51 31.34
C ALA A 5 23.04 -3.61 32.18
N ILE A 6 23.94 -3.20 33.07
CA ILE A 6 24.59 -4.10 34.03
C ILE A 6 24.12 -3.69 35.41
N GLY A 7 23.27 -4.51 36.01
CA GLY A 7 22.80 -4.32 37.37
C GLY A 7 23.72 -5.00 38.38
N ILE A 8 23.77 -4.42 39.58
CA ILE A 8 24.62 -4.90 40.68
C ILE A 8 23.73 -5.15 41.89
N GLY A 9 23.90 -6.30 42.54
CA GLY A 9 23.08 -6.66 43.71
C GLY A 9 23.73 -7.67 44.64
N ASP A 10 23.11 -7.87 45.79
CA ASP A 10 23.57 -8.84 46.80
C ASP A 10 23.35 -10.30 46.36
N ASN A 11 22.45 -10.51 45.39
CA ASN A 11 22.22 -11.78 44.71
C ASN A 11 21.84 -11.53 43.24
N GLU A 12 21.69 -12.60 42.45
CA GLU A 12 21.38 -12.53 41.02
C GLU A 12 20.01 -11.86 40.74
N VAL A 13 19.03 -12.03 41.63
CA VAL A 13 17.69 -11.43 41.49
C VAL A 13 17.74 -9.92 41.72
N ASP A 14 18.45 -9.48 42.76
CA ASP A 14 18.64 -8.05 43.06
C ASP A 14 19.42 -7.37 41.93
N ALA A 15 20.45 -8.03 41.40
CA ALA A 15 21.22 -7.53 40.26
C ALA A 15 20.37 -7.47 38.98
N LEU A 16 19.47 -8.44 38.75
CA LEU A 16 18.54 -8.44 37.62
C LEU A 16 17.53 -7.28 37.73
N ASN A 17 16.95 -7.07 38.90
CA ASN A 17 15.98 -6.00 39.14
C ASN A 17 16.62 -4.61 39.03
N ASP A 18 17.85 -4.45 39.52
CA ASP A 18 18.64 -3.23 39.33
C ASP A 18 18.89 -2.96 37.83
N ALA A 19 19.26 -3.99 37.07
CA ALA A 19 19.45 -3.86 35.62
C ALA A 19 18.15 -3.48 34.87
N LYS A 20 17.01 -4.11 35.23
CA LYS A 20 15.69 -3.76 34.66
C LYS A 20 15.31 -2.32 34.97
N LYS A 21 15.54 -1.87 36.20
CA LYS A 21 15.27 -0.50 36.64
C LYS A 21 16.13 0.53 35.89
N GLN A 22 17.41 0.22 35.66
CA GLN A 22 18.30 1.06 34.83
C GLN A 22 17.78 1.19 33.39
N LEU A 23 17.14 0.14 32.85
CA LEU A 23 16.49 0.16 31.53
C LEU A 23 15.08 0.78 31.54
N GLY A 24 14.57 1.20 32.70
CA GLY A 24 13.22 1.74 32.85
C GLY A 24 12.10 0.71 32.67
N LEU A 25 12.41 -0.57 32.86
CA LEU A 25 11.46 -1.68 32.72
C LEU A 25 10.80 -2.01 34.06
N ASP A 26 9.56 -2.50 34.00
CA ASP A 26 8.86 -3.07 35.16
C ASP A 26 9.59 -4.33 35.65
N GLU A 27 9.50 -4.63 36.95
CA GLU A 27 10.09 -5.83 37.56
C GLU A 27 9.63 -7.13 36.87
N ASN A 28 8.41 -7.13 36.32
CA ASN A 28 7.81 -8.26 35.63
C ASN A 28 8.15 -8.37 34.14
N ALA A 29 8.93 -7.44 33.57
CA ALA A 29 9.27 -7.48 32.15
C ALA A 29 10.14 -8.72 31.82
N GLU A 30 9.78 -9.46 30.77
CA GLU A 30 10.59 -10.54 30.23
C GLU A 30 11.79 -9.96 29.48
N VAL A 31 13.00 -10.39 29.86
CA VAL A 31 14.26 -9.88 29.30
C VAL A 31 15.25 -11.01 29.14
N ASP A 32 16.08 -10.95 28.11
CA ASP A 32 17.25 -11.80 27.99
C ASP A 32 18.32 -11.29 28.96
N PHE A 33 18.92 -12.18 29.75
CA PHE A 33 19.96 -11.80 30.70
C PHE A 33 21.11 -12.81 30.74
N GLU A 34 22.28 -12.31 31.12
CA GLU A 34 23.51 -13.06 31.29
C GLU A 34 24.11 -12.76 32.67
N VAL A 35 24.40 -13.80 33.46
CA VAL A 35 25.06 -13.65 34.76
C VAL A 35 26.56 -13.49 34.54
N ILE A 36 27.06 -12.26 34.67
CA ILE A 36 28.50 -11.96 34.54
C ILE A 36 29.27 -12.44 35.76
N GLN A 37 28.68 -12.26 36.95
CA GLN A 37 29.35 -12.53 38.21
C GLN A 37 28.33 -12.98 39.26
N ARG A 38 28.60 -14.11 39.92
CA ARG A 38 27.78 -14.59 41.04
C ARG A 38 28.21 -13.93 42.35
N ALA A 39 27.27 -13.77 43.27
CA ALA A 39 27.56 -13.22 44.59
C ALA A 39 28.45 -14.18 45.40
N GLU A 40 29.59 -13.68 45.88
CA GLU A 40 30.46 -14.40 46.80
C GLU A 40 30.35 -13.82 48.21
N LYS A 41 29.83 -14.64 49.13
CA LYS A 41 29.70 -14.26 50.54
C LYS A 41 31.05 -14.32 51.25
N LYS A 42 31.28 -13.35 52.14
CA LYS A 42 32.45 -13.30 53.03
C LYS A 42 32.55 -14.61 53.82
N LYS A 43 33.65 -15.34 53.65
CA LYS A 43 34.00 -16.47 54.52
C LYS A 43 35.09 -16.02 55.49
N PHE A 44 34.81 -16.17 56.80
CA PHE A 44 35.78 -16.14 57.91
C PHE A 44 37.00 -15.21 57.73
N GLY A 45 36.82 -13.91 58.03
CA GLY A 45 37.95 -12.99 58.29
C GLY A 45 38.71 -12.42 57.08
N LEU A 46 38.41 -12.82 55.84
CA LEU A 46 39.02 -12.22 54.65
C LEU A 46 38.19 -11.07 54.07
N PHE A 47 38.90 -9.99 53.69
CA PHE A 47 38.38 -8.89 52.87
C PHE A 47 38.19 -9.37 51.43
N GLY A 48 36.97 -9.31 50.90
CA GLY A 48 36.74 -9.58 49.48
C GLY A 48 35.41 -10.24 49.12
N GLY A 49 34.28 -9.77 49.67
CA GLY A 49 32.98 -10.16 49.12
C GLY A 49 32.79 -9.49 47.76
N GLN A 50 32.29 -10.22 46.77
CA GLN A 50 32.01 -9.70 45.44
C GLN A 50 30.49 -9.70 45.18
N PRO A 51 29.90 -8.56 44.74
CA PRO A 51 28.47 -8.49 44.45
C PRO A 51 28.14 -9.26 43.17
N ALA A 52 26.89 -9.70 43.05
CA ALA A 52 26.39 -10.26 41.80
C ALA A 52 26.30 -9.17 40.72
N LYS A 53 26.60 -9.53 39.48
CA LYS A 53 26.44 -8.68 38.30
C LYS A 53 25.68 -9.42 37.22
N VAL A 54 24.61 -8.82 36.73
CA VAL A 54 23.77 -9.36 35.67
C VAL A 54 23.69 -8.35 34.54
N ARG A 55 24.00 -8.78 33.32
CA ARG A 55 23.77 -8.01 32.10
C ARG A 55 22.38 -8.34 31.58
N VAL A 56 21.56 -7.33 31.37
CA VAL A 56 20.27 -7.46 30.70
C VAL A 56 20.38 -6.89 29.30
N THR A 57 19.90 -7.63 28.31
CA THR A 57 19.84 -7.22 26.91
C THR A 57 18.38 -7.12 26.48
N LEU A 58 17.93 -5.91 26.16
CA LEU A 58 16.60 -5.73 25.58
C LEU A 58 16.71 -5.84 24.05
N LYS A 59 16.13 -6.91 23.48
CA LYS A 59 15.95 -7.03 22.04
C LYS A 59 14.79 -6.12 21.63
N GLU A 60 15.06 -5.17 20.74
CA GLU A 60 14.00 -4.35 20.14
C GLU A 60 13.00 -5.25 19.41
N THR A 61 11.72 -5.00 19.66
CA THR A 61 10.64 -5.71 18.97
C THR A 61 10.63 -5.35 17.47
N PRO A 62 10.11 -6.22 16.59
CA PRO A 62 9.91 -5.89 15.17
C PRO A 62 9.14 -4.59 14.96
N ALA A 63 8.14 -4.32 15.80
CA ALA A 63 7.35 -3.10 15.80
C ALA A 63 8.20 -1.85 16.08
N GLU A 64 9.06 -1.89 17.10
CA GLU A 64 9.95 -0.78 17.45
C GLU A 64 11.00 -0.53 16.38
N LYS A 65 11.60 -1.58 15.82
CA LYS A 65 12.55 -1.46 14.70
C LYS A 65 11.89 -0.80 13.49
N ALA A 66 10.67 -1.24 13.15
CA ALA A 66 9.90 -0.70 12.06
C ALA A 66 9.55 0.79 12.28
N GLU A 67 9.07 1.13 13.48
CA GLU A 67 8.72 2.50 13.84
C GLU A 67 9.96 3.41 13.79
N GLN A 68 11.07 2.97 14.37
CA GLN A 68 12.31 3.73 14.40
C GLN A 68 12.87 3.96 13.01
N PHE A 69 12.95 2.91 12.18
CA PHE A 69 13.38 3.05 10.80
C PHE A 69 12.51 4.05 10.01
N LEU A 70 11.18 3.95 10.16
CA LEU A 70 10.26 4.85 9.48
C LEU A 70 10.47 6.30 9.93
N ARG A 71 10.63 6.54 11.24
CA ARG A 71 10.95 7.87 11.80
C ARG A 71 12.27 8.40 11.26
N ASP A 72 13.32 7.59 11.26
CA ASP A 72 14.65 7.97 10.79
C ASP A 72 14.63 8.37 9.31
N VAL A 73 13.92 7.61 8.46
CA VAL A 73 13.77 7.94 7.04
C VAL A 73 13.02 9.27 6.86
N LEU A 74 11.90 9.45 7.55
CA LEU A 74 11.10 10.68 7.46
C LEU A 74 11.90 11.91 7.94
N ASN A 75 12.66 11.78 9.03
CA ASN A 75 13.53 12.83 9.54
C ASN A 75 14.65 13.18 8.55
N ASN A 76 15.29 12.18 7.94
CA ASN A 76 16.32 12.40 6.91
C ASN A 76 15.73 13.04 5.63
N MET A 77 14.45 12.82 5.35
CA MET A 77 13.71 13.51 4.29
C MET A 77 13.25 14.93 4.69
N LYS A 78 13.52 15.36 5.93
CA LYS A 78 13.07 16.63 6.53
C LYS A 78 11.55 16.76 6.62
N LEU A 79 10.85 15.64 6.80
CA LEU A 79 9.39 15.58 6.93
C LEU A 79 8.97 15.49 8.41
N GLU A 80 9.43 16.45 9.22
CA GLU A 80 9.24 16.43 10.68
C GLU A 80 7.78 16.66 11.11
N SER A 81 6.94 17.22 10.22
CA SER A 81 5.52 17.46 10.48
C SER A 81 4.64 16.19 10.37
N VAL A 82 5.23 15.06 9.93
CA VAL A 82 4.50 13.81 9.75
C VAL A 82 4.36 13.09 11.09
N VAL A 83 3.12 12.92 11.52
CA VAL A 83 2.75 12.16 12.71
C VAL A 83 2.56 10.69 12.34
N ILE A 84 3.18 9.81 13.13
CA ILE A 84 3.05 8.36 13.00
C ILE A 84 2.19 7.85 14.15
N GLU A 85 1.01 7.33 13.81
CA GLU A 85 0.14 6.62 14.74
C GLU A 85 0.31 5.12 14.53
N LYS A 86 0.58 4.39 15.62
CA LYS A 86 0.72 2.93 15.58
C LYS A 86 -0.54 2.24 16.04
N LYS A 87 -0.87 1.15 15.38
CA LYS A 87 -1.98 0.28 15.73
C LYS A 87 -1.55 -1.17 15.57
N GLU A 88 -1.66 -1.92 16.65
CA GLU A 88 -1.37 -3.36 16.63
C GLU A 88 -2.46 -4.11 15.86
N ILE A 89 -2.04 -5.05 15.03
CA ILE A 89 -2.91 -5.92 14.25
C ILE A 89 -2.47 -7.38 14.46
N GLU A 90 -3.32 -8.33 14.08
CA GLU A 90 -2.98 -9.75 14.18
C GLU A 90 -1.70 -10.06 13.39
N GLY A 91 -0.66 -10.50 14.11
CA GLY A 91 0.65 -10.85 13.54
C GLY A 91 1.44 -9.66 12.98
N GLY A 92 1.16 -8.42 13.38
CA GLY A 92 1.83 -7.26 12.81
C GLY A 92 1.48 -5.90 13.39
N ILE A 93 1.85 -4.87 12.65
CA ILE A 93 1.60 -3.46 12.97
C ILE A 93 1.11 -2.69 11.75
N GLU A 94 0.20 -1.75 12.01
CA GLU A 94 -0.28 -0.75 11.08
C GLU A 94 0.22 0.64 11.52
N PHE A 95 0.90 1.34 10.61
CA PHE A 95 1.33 2.72 10.78
C PHE A 95 0.44 3.63 9.96
N ASN A 96 -0.30 4.51 10.63
CA ASN A 96 -1.08 5.57 10.01
C ASN A 96 -0.28 6.86 10.02
N LEU A 97 -0.01 7.40 8.84
CA LEU A 97 0.74 8.66 8.69
C LEU A 97 -0.23 9.80 8.38
N SER A 98 -0.11 10.89 9.13
CA SER A 98 -0.89 12.11 8.97
C SER A 98 0.00 13.34 9.15
N GLY A 99 -0.46 14.52 8.72
CA GLY A 99 0.31 15.77 8.81
C GLY A 99 0.25 16.61 7.54
N GLU A 100 0.87 17.79 7.57
CA GLU A 100 0.90 18.73 6.45
C GLU A 100 1.74 18.18 5.28
N ASP A 101 2.89 17.57 5.59
CA ASP A 101 3.83 17.04 4.60
C ASP A 101 3.55 15.59 4.15
N VAL A 102 2.40 15.02 4.53
CA VAL A 102 2.04 13.63 4.16
C VAL A 102 1.97 13.43 2.64
N GLY A 103 1.76 14.51 1.87
CA GLY A 103 1.81 14.48 0.41
C GLY A 103 3.14 13.99 -0.16
N PHE A 104 4.26 14.33 0.50
CA PHE A 104 5.59 13.86 0.08
C PHE A 104 5.81 12.38 0.37
N VAL A 105 5.24 11.89 1.48
CA VAL A 105 5.26 10.47 1.87
C VAL A 105 4.45 9.62 0.89
N ILE A 106 3.29 10.13 0.44
CA ILE A 106 2.51 9.49 -0.62
C ILE A 106 3.34 9.42 -1.91
N GLY A 107 4.01 10.52 -2.26
CA GLY A 107 4.80 10.62 -3.48
C GLY A 107 3.96 10.54 -4.75
N ARG A 108 4.62 10.30 -5.88
CA ARG A 108 3.92 10.19 -7.17
C ARG A 108 3.09 8.91 -7.19
N ARG A 109 1.77 9.05 -7.04
CA ARG A 109 0.79 7.95 -7.14
C ARG A 109 0.94 6.85 -6.06
N GLY A 110 1.54 7.16 -4.92
CA GLY A 110 1.76 6.18 -3.87
C GLY A 110 3.09 5.43 -3.95
N GLU A 111 3.93 5.71 -4.96
CA GLU A 111 5.21 5.01 -5.15
C GLU A 111 6.15 5.13 -3.93
N THR A 112 6.19 6.32 -3.32
CA THR A 112 7.00 6.56 -2.10
C THR A 112 6.41 5.80 -0.92
N LEU A 113 5.09 5.82 -0.75
CA LEU A 113 4.40 5.11 0.32
C LEU A 113 4.63 3.58 0.23
N ASP A 114 4.53 3.02 -0.97
CA ASP A 114 4.77 1.60 -1.21
C ASP A 114 6.26 1.23 -0.98
N SER A 115 7.18 2.11 -1.37
CA SER A 115 8.61 1.93 -1.13
C SER A 115 8.95 1.96 0.36
N LEU A 116 8.39 2.92 1.09
CA LEU A 116 8.53 3.01 2.55
C LEU A 116 7.97 1.75 3.22
N GLN A 117 6.77 1.28 2.82
CA GLN A 117 6.19 0.07 3.38
C GLN A 117 7.10 -1.15 3.14
N TYR A 118 7.64 -1.29 1.93
CA TYR A 118 8.53 -2.39 1.58
C TYR A 118 9.81 -2.37 2.43
N LEU A 119 10.50 -1.23 2.49
CA LEU A 119 11.75 -1.10 3.25
C LEU A 119 11.52 -1.30 4.75
N THR A 120 10.48 -0.69 5.31
CA THR A 120 10.14 -0.86 6.73
C THR A 120 9.78 -2.32 7.04
N SER A 121 9.06 -3.01 6.14
CA SER A 121 8.76 -4.44 6.29
C SER A 121 10.04 -5.30 6.27
N LEU A 122 11.00 -4.99 5.40
CA LEU A 122 12.28 -5.70 5.37
C LEU A 122 13.07 -5.51 6.67
N VAL A 123 13.12 -4.29 7.20
CA VAL A 123 13.83 -4.01 8.47
C VAL A 123 13.17 -4.73 9.64
N ALA A 124 11.84 -4.72 9.71
CA ALA A 124 11.09 -5.39 10.77
C ALA A 124 11.34 -6.91 10.79
N ASN A 125 11.47 -7.52 9.61
CA ASN A 125 11.65 -8.98 9.44
C ASN A 125 13.13 -9.40 9.35
N HIS A 126 14.09 -8.49 9.55
CA HIS A 126 15.51 -8.80 9.35
C HIS A 126 16.08 -9.75 10.41
N SER A 127 15.54 -9.75 11.63
CA SER A 127 16.16 -10.40 12.79
C SER A 127 15.44 -11.64 13.32
N ASP A 128 14.18 -11.86 12.91
CA ASP A 128 13.31 -12.86 13.53
C ASP A 128 12.82 -13.90 12.51
N ASN A 129 12.76 -15.16 12.93
CA ASN A 129 12.27 -16.28 12.09
C ASN A 129 10.75 -16.29 11.91
N SER A 130 10.02 -15.39 12.58
CA SER A 130 8.58 -15.22 12.43
C SER A 130 8.26 -14.08 11.46
N TYR A 131 7.27 -14.30 10.60
CA TYR A 131 6.81 -13.26 9.69
C TYR A 131 6.00 -12.20 10.46
N PHE A 132 6.48 -10.97 10.44
CA PHE A 132 5.86 -9.80 11.04
C PHE A 132 5.27 -8.89 9.95
N LYS A 133 3.94 -8.74 9.94
CA LYS A 133 3.25 -7.94 8.92
C LYS A 133 3.38 -6.45 9.23
N VAL A 134 3.88 -5.67 8.27
CA VAL A 134 3.93 -4.20 8.37
C VAL A 134 3.04 -3.59 7.31
N THR A 135 2.10 -2.74 7.72
CA THR A 135 1.23 -1.98 6.82
C THR A 135 1.42 -0.49 7.08
N ILE A 136 1.56 0.32 6.02
CA ILE A 136 1.62 1.77 6.13
C ILE A 136 0.47 2.35 5.32
N ASP A 137 -0.37 3.17 5.95
CA ASP A 137 -1.47 3.87 5.27
C ASP A 137 -1.51 5.35 5.62
N THR A 138 -2.12 6.13 4.74
CA THR A 138 -2.23 7.59 4.84
C THR A 138 -3.65 8.03 4.50
N GLY A 139 -4.51 8.22 5.50
CA GLY A 139 -5.84 8.82 5.32
C GLY A 139 -6.70 8.19 4.20
N ASN A 140 -6.67 6.86 4.07
CA ASN A 140 -7.32 6.05 3.03
C ASN A 140 -6.89 6.43 1.60
N TYR A 141 -5.61 6.73 1.39
CA TYR A 141 -5.08 7.12 0.09
C TYR A 141 -5.39 6.10 -1.00
N ARG A 142 -5.19 4.81 -0.72
CA ARG A 142 -5.36 3.72 -1.70
C ARG A 142 -6.78 3.66 -2.25
N GLU A 143 -7.78 3.75 -1.37
CA GLU A 143 -9.19 3.75 -1.75
C GLU A 143 -9.56 4.99 -2.58
N LYS A 144 -9.10 6.17 -2.15
CA LYS A 144 -9.31 7.43 -2.90
C LYS A 144 -8.64 7.38 -4.27
N ARG A 145 -7.45 6.78 -4.35
CA ARG A 145 -6.67 6.64 -5.58
C ARG A 145 -7.36 5.72 -6.57
N GLU A 146 -7.86 4.57 -6.09
CA GLU A 146 -8.65 3.63 -6.90
C GLU A 146 -9.87 4.32 -7.50
N LYS A 147 -10.69 5.01 -6.68
CA LYS A 147 -11.84 5.78 -7.17
C LYS A 147 -11.46 6.82 -8.22
N THR A 148 -10.35 7.52 -8.02
CA THR A 148 -9.84 8.52 -8.96
C THR A 148 -9.47 7.88 -10.32
N LEU A 149 -8.81 6.72 -10.28
CA LEU A 149 -8.45 5.97 -11.49
C LEU A 149 -9.68 5.44 -12.22
N GLU A 150 -10.69 4.93 -11.50
CA GLU A 150 -11.94 4.49 -12.12
C GLU A 150 -12.65 5.63 -12.86
N ILE A 151 -12.74 6.81 -12.22
CA ILE A 151 -13.32 8.01 -12.83
C ILE A 151 -12.52 8.43 -14.07
N LEU A 152 -11.19 8.44 -13.96
CA LEU A 152 -10.28 8.78 -15.06
C LEU A 152 -10.48 7.84 -16.26
N GLY A 153 -10.47 6.54 -16.03
CA GLY A 153 -10.63 5.53 -17.08
C GLY A 153 -12.00 5.63 -17.77
N ARG A 154 -13.08 5.81 -17.01
CA ARG A 154 -14.43 6.07 -17.59
C ARG A 154 -14.45 7.34 -18.42
N LYS A 155 -13.91 8.45 -17.90
CA LYS A 155 -13.87 9.74 -18.60
C LYS A 155 -13.11 9.64 -19.93
N LEU A 156 -11.95 8.99 -19.92
CA LEU A 156 -11.13 8.80 -21.12
C LEU A 156 -11.78 7.84 -22.11
N ALA A 157 -12.45 6.79 -21.64
CA ALA A 157 -13.22 5.90 -22.50
C ALA A 157 -14.33 6.65 -23.25
N PHE A 158 -15.15 7.45 -22.55
CA PHE A 158 -16.17 8.27 -23.21
C PHE A 158 -15.58 9.28 -24.20
N LYS A 159 -14.43 9.89 -23.86
CA LYS A 159 -13.70 10.79 -24.77
C LYS A 159 -13.23 10.04 -26.02
N ALA A 160 -12.68 8.84 -25.87
CA ALA A 160 -12.21 8.02 -26.99
C ALA A 160 -13.38 7.65 -27.93
N VAL A 161 -14.53 7.25 -27.38
CA VAL A 161 -15.74 6.96 -28.19
C VAL A 161 -16.24 8.21 -28.92
N LYS A 162 -16.28 9.36 -28.24
CA LYS A 162 -16.79 10.62 -28.83
C LYS A 162 -15.87 11.18 -29.91
N THR A 163 -14.56 11.10 -29.71
CA THR A 163 -13.56 11.74 -30.59
C THR A 163 -13.00 10.79 -31.64
N GLY A 164 -13.12 9.48 -31.44
CA GLY A 164 -12.47 8.47 -32.26
C GLY A 164 -10.94 8.44 -32.13
N ARG A 165 -10.36 9.12 -31.13
CA ARG A 165 -8.91 9.23 -30.95
C ARG A 165 -8.44 8.42 -29.75
N LYS A 166 -7.26 7.79 -29.89
CA LYS A 166 -6.57 7.12 -28.79
C LYS A 166 -5.92 8.11 -27.83
N THR A 167 -5.85 7.76 -26.56
CA THR A 167 -5.17 8.53 -25.50
C THR A 167 -4.22 7.61 -24.74
N ASN A 168 -2.96 8.02 -24.63
CA ASN A 168 -1.96 7.33 -23.83
C ASN A 168 -1.98 7.89 -22.41
N LEU A 169 -2.00 7.02 -21.40
CA LEU A 169 -1.84 7.41 -20.01
C LEU A 169 -0.37 7.40 -19.60
N GLU A 170 -0.10 7.95 -18.42
CA GLU A 170 1.22 7.85 -17.80
C GLU A 170 1.54 6.39 -17.43
N PRO A 171 2.84 5.98 -17.45
CA PRO A 171 3.27 4.64 -17.02
C PRO A 171 2.88 4.36 -15.58
N MET A 172 2.23 3.25 -15.27
CA MET A 172 1.65 3.02 -13.95
C MET A 172 1.80 1.56 -13.51
N ASN A 173 1.71 1.30 -12.21
CA ASN A 173 1.92 -0.04 -11.68
C ASN A 173 0.85 -1.04 -12.20
N PRO A 174 1.10 -2.35 -12.20
CA PRO A 174 0.15 -3.34 -12.72
C PRO A 174 -1.25 -3.28 -12.11
N TYR A 175 -1.35 -2.93 -10.82
CA TYR A 175 -2.61 -2.81 -10.10
C TYR A 175 -3.43 -1.62 -10.61
N GLU A 176 -2.81 -0.44 -10.75
CA GLU A 176 -3.45 0.75 -11.33
C GLU A 176 -3.90 0.50 -12.78
N ARG A 177 -3.08 -0.19 -13.59
CA ARG A 177 -3.46 -0.56 -14.97
C ARG A 177 -4.71 -1.43 -15.00
N ARG A 178 -4.83 -2.39 -14.08
CA ARG A 178 -6.00 -3.25 -13.97
C ARG A 178 -7.26 -2.44 -13.67
N ILE A 179 -7.20 -1.50 -12.72
CA ILE A 179 -8.34 -0.63 -12.38
C ILE A 179 -8.80 0.14 -13.63
N ILE A 180 -7.86 0.72 -14.39
CA ILE A 180 -8.18 1.42 -15.65
C ILE A 180 -8.82 0.47 -16.65
N HIS A 181 -8.23 -0.70 -16.92
CA HIS A 181 -8.80 -1.69 -17.84
C HIS A 181 -10.23 -2.08 -17.47
N THR A 182 -10.46 -2.42 -16.20
CA THR A 182 -11.79 -2.78 -15.68
C THR A 182 -12.77 -1.62 -15.82
N SER A 183 -12.35 -0.38 -15.56
CA SER A 183 -13.21 0.80 -15.71
C SER A 183 -13.57 1.09 -17.18
N VAL A 184 -12.65 0.87 -18.12
CA VAL A 184 -12.86 1.08 -19.56
C VAL A 184 -13.78 0.00 -20.15
N GLN A 185 -13.65 -1.26 -19.70
CA GLN A 185 -14.53 -2.35 -20.13
C GLN A 185 -16.01 -2.08 -19.87
N LYS A 186 -16.33 -1.31 -18.81
CA LYS A 186 -17.70 -0.88 -18.47
C LYS A 186 -18.29 0.11 -19.49
N VAL A 187 -17.48 0.70 -20.39
CA VAL A 187 -17.92 1.69 -21.39
C VAL A 187 -18.03 1.03 -22.77
N ASN A 188 -19.24 1.05 -23.34
CA ASN A 188 -19.45 0.52 -24.68
C ASN A 188 -18.75 1.39 -25.74
N GLY A 189 -18.12 0.74 -26.73
CA GLY A 189 -17.41 1.42 -27.80
C GLY A 189 -15.98 1.88 -27.46
N ALA A 190 -15.44 1.53 -26.29
CA ALA A 190 -14.04 1.75 -25.93
C ALA A 190 -13.29 0.42 -25.73
N ILE A 191 -12.00 0.44 -26.01
CA ILE A 191 -11.04 -0.64 -25.73
C ILE A 191 -9.82 -0.06 -25.03
N SER A 192 -9.08 -0.92 -24.32
CA SER A 192 -7.81 -0.56 -23.71
C SER A 192 -6.81 -1.69 -23.83
N TRP A 193 -5.53 -1.34 -23.97
CA TRP A 193 -4.40 -2.27 -23.96
C TRP A 193 -3.21 -1.60 -23.27
N SER A 194 -2.27 -2.40 -22.78
CA SER A 194 -1.05 -1.86 -22.16
C SER A 194 0.09 -1.89 -23.18
N GLU A 195 0.84 -0.79 -23.31
CA GLU A 195 2.05 -0.67 -24.14
C GLU A 195 3.27 -0.32 -23.26
N GLY A 196 4.48 -0.65 -23.73
CA GLY A 196 5.74 -0.39 -23.02
C GLY A 196 6.20 -1.52 -22.09
N GLU A 197 7.41 -1.38 -21.56
CA GLU A 197 8.08 -2.37 -20.72
C GLU A 197 8.32 -1.86 -19.30
N ASN A 198 8.17 -2.74 -18.31
CA ASN A 198 8.45 -2.50 -16.90
C ASN A 198 7.94 -1.14 -16.39
N ALA A 199 8.84 -0.25 -15.96
CA ALA A 199 8.53 1.07 -15.41
C ALA A 199 7.89 2.02 -16.42
N ASN A 200 8.10 1.81 -17.72
CA ASN A 200 7.54 2.62 -18.80
C ASN A 200 6.21 2.05 -19.34
N ARG A 201 5.70 0.97 -18.72
CA ARG A 201 4.46 0.33 -19.15
C ARG A 201 3.24 1.16 -18.75
N HIS A 202 2.44 1.53 -19.74
CA HIS A 202 1.28 2.40 -19.59
C HIS A 202 0.04 1.83 -20.29
N VAL A 203 -1.13 2.38 -19.99
CA VAL A 203 -2.39 1.99 -20.64
C VAL A 203 -2.69 2.97 -21.78
N VAL A 204 -3.11 2.42 -22.92
CA VAL A 204 -3.68 3.16 -24.04
C VAL A 204 -5.16 2.87 -24.10
N ILE A 205 -5.97 3.92 -24.22
CA ILE A 205 -7.43 3.83 -24.38
C ILE A 205 -7.79 4.34 -25.77
N GLY A 206 -8.57 3.55 -26.51
CA GLY A 206 -9.01 3.89 -27.86
C GLY A 206 -10.48 3.53 -28.12
N PRO A 207 -11.08 4.05 -29.20
CA PRO A 207 -12.38 3.57 -29.64
C PRO A 207 -12.29 2.11 -30.07
N ASP A 208 -13.34 1.34 -29.80
CA ASP A 208 -13.47 -0.02 -30.30
C ASP A 208 -13.74 0.01 -31.82
N PRO A 209 -12.83 -0.50 -32.68
CA PRO A 209 -13.05 -0.51 -34.12
C PRO A 209 -14.23 -1.40 -34.54
N LYS A 210 -14.65 -2.37 -33.69
CA LYS A 210 -15.80 -3.23 -33.94
C LYS A 210 -17.12 -2.62 -33.48
N ALA A 211 -17.07 -1.57 -32.65
CA ALA A 211 -18.29 -0.87 -32.26
C ALA A 211 -18.79 -0.04 -33.44
N LYS A 212 -19.99 -0.37 -33.92
CA LYS A 212 -20.65 0.44 -34.94
C LYS A 212 -20.76 1.87 -34.39
N PRO A 213 -20.24 2.90 -35.09
CA PRO A 213 -20.45 4.27 -34.65
C PRO A 213 -21.95 4.48 -34.55
N VAL A 214 -22.42 5.05 -33.44
CA VAL A 214 -23.79 5.52 -33.33
C VAL A 214 -23.94 6.61 -34.38
N ARG A 215 -24.31 6.22 -35.60
CA ARG A 215 -24.75 7.15 -36.62
C ARG A 215 -25.95 7.82 -35.99
N ARG A 216 -25.80 9.07 -35.54
CA ARG A 216 -26.95 9.94 -35.35
C ARG A 216 -27.67 9.87 -36.69
N ASN A 217 -28.82 9.21 -36.70
CA ASN A 217 -29.67 9.09 -37.87
C ASN A 217 -30.22 10.49 -38.16
N GLY A 218 -29.35 11.37 -38.66
CA GLY A 218 -29.71 12.65 -39.24
C GLY A 218 -30.28 12.34 -40.61
N GLY A 219 -31.51 11.81 -40.61
CA GLY A 219 -32.31 11.73 -41.81
C GLY A 219 -32.59 13.15 -42.29
N TYR A 220 -31.67 13.70 -43.08
CA TYR A 220 -32.00 14.75 -44.02
C TYR A 220 -32.94 14.13 -45.06
N ASN A 221 -34.22 14.06 -44.70
CA ASN A 221 -35.30 13.83 -45.63
C ASN A 221 -35.39 15.07 -46.53
N ASN A 222 -34.54 15.10 -47.54
CA ASN A 222 -34.74 15.93 -48.71
C ASN A 222 -35.86 15.29 -49.55
N ARG A 223 -37.12 15.51 -49.15
CA ARG A 223 -38.29 15.27 -49.99
C ARG A 223 -39.20 16.49 -49.88
N GLY A 224 -39.33 17.17 -51.02
CA GLY A 224 -40.11 18.38 -51.16
C GLY A 224 -41.60 18.19 -50.86
N ARG A 225 -42.24 19.36 -50.78
CA ARG A 225 -43.67 19.65 -50.96
C ARG A 225 -44.65 18.60 -50.40
N GLY A 226 -45.27 19.00 -49.29
CA GLY A 226 -46.71 18.80 -49.09
C GLY A 226 -47.06 17.79 -48.02
N GLY A 227 -47.89 18.21 -47.07
CA GLY A 227 -48.62 17.31 -46.17
C GLY A 227 -48.47 17.64 -44.71
N ARG A 228 -49.39 18.47 -44.19
CA ARG A 228 -49.73 18.57 -42.77
C ARG A 228 -49.99 17.17 -42.20
N ARG A 229 -49.43 16.83 -41.02
CA ARG A 229 -50.01 15.91 -40.00
C ARG A 229 -49.17 15.91 -38.70
N PRO A 230 -49.74 15.51 -37.55
CA PRO A 230 -49.74 16.33 -36.33
C PRO A 230 -48.71 15.88 -35.29
N TYR A 231 -48.59 16.74 -34.26
CA TYR A 231 -47.78 16.58 -33.07
C TYR A 231 -48.09 15.25 -32.34
N SER A 232 -47.18 14.29 -32.44
CA SER A 232 -47.14 13.11 -31.56
C SER A 232 -46.01 13.30 -30.55
N ALA A 233 -46.39 13.62 -29.32
CA ALA A 233 -45.52 13.61 -28.17
C ALA A 233 -45.26 12.15 -27.76
N ASN A 234 -44.17 11.56 -28.24
CA ASN A 234 -43.59 10.39 -27.59
C ASN A 234 -42.08 10.36 -27.84
N ARG A 235 -41.37 11.13 -27.01
CA ARG A 235 -39.92 11.08 -26.90
C ARG A 235 -39.57 9.94 -25.94
N SER A 236 -39.52 8.71 -26.44
CA SER A 236 -39.00 7.59 -25.67
C SER A 236 -37.49 7.76 -25.53
N GLU A 237 -37.04 8.01 -24.30
CA GLU A 237 -35.63 7.90 -23.91
C GLU A 237 -35.18 6.45 -24.08
N HIS A 238 -34.64 6.12 -25.26
CA HIS A 238 -33.96 4.85 -25.47
C HIS A 238 -32.60 4.89 -24.78
N ASN A 239 -32.58 4.57 -23.50
CA ASN A 239 -31.40 4.08 -22.81
C ASN A 239 -31.19 2.63 -23.27
N THR A 240 -30.41 2.41 -24.32
CA THR A 240 -30.14 1.05 -24.82
C THR A 240 -29.40 0.28 -23.72
N PRO A 241 -29.92 -0.87 -23.24
CA PRO A 241 -29.24 -1.65 -22.21
C PRO A 241 -27.85 -2.06 -22.68
N ALA A 242 -26.89 -2.11 -21.74
CA ALA A 242 -25.60 -2.73 -21.99
C ALA A 242 -25.84 -4.16 -22.50
N ASN A 243 -25.24 -4.50 -23.65
CA ASN A 243 -25.39 -5.83 -24.24
C ASN A 243 -24.90 -6.89 -23.24
N PRO A 244 -25.79 -7.73 -22.68
CA PRO A 244 -25.42 -8.72 -21.66
C PRO A 244 -24.48 -9.80 -22.21
N ASP A 245 -24.41 -9.96 -23.54
CA ASP A 245 -23.64 -11.01 -24.22
C ASP A 245 -22.21 -10.57 -24.61
N ARG A 246 -21.74 -9.41 -24.14
CA ARG A 246 -20.38 -8.93 -24.45
C ARG A 246 -19.36 -9.69 -23.60
N LYS A 247 -18.83 -10.81 -24.13
CA LYS A 247 -17.66 -11.48 -23.54
C LYS A 247 -16.47 -10.52 -23.49
N PRO A 248 -15.75 -10.41 -22.36
CA PRO A 248 -14.53 -9.61 -22.28
C PRO A 248 -13.52 -10.14 -23.31
N LEU A 249 -13.05 -9.27 -24.21
CA LEU A 249 -12.10 -9.62 -25.29
C LEU A 249 -10.69 -9.99 -24.79
N ASN A 250 -10.52 -10.22 -23.49
CA ASN A 250 -9.28 -10.68 -22.87
C ASN A 250 -9.58 -11.70 -21.76
N GLU A 251 -10.34 -12.74 -22.08
CA GLU A 251 -10.08 -14.03 -21.45
C GLU A 251 -8.81 -14.58 -22.11
N GLY A 252 -7.66 -14.24 -21.52
CA GLY A 252 -6.54 -15.16 -21.57
C GLY A 252 -7.09 -16.53 -21.14
N GLY A 253 -6.79 -17.57 -21.92
CA GLY A 253 -7.30 -18.92 -21.69
C GLY A 253 -7.11 -19.41 -20.26
N ALA A 254 -7.72 -20.54 -19.93
CA ALA A 254 -7.89 -21.14 -18.59
C ALA A 254 -6.65 -21.29 -17.67
N THR A 255 -5.49 -20.78 -18.07
CA THR A 255 -4.37 -20.44 -17.20
C THR A 255 -4.47 -18.98 -16.79
N GLY A 256 -4.77 -18.71 -15.51
CA GLY A 256 -4.46 -17.41 -14.92
C GLY A 256 -3.03 -16.99 -15.31
N LEU A 257 -2.81 -15.70 -15.56
CA LEU A 257 -1.56 -15.10 -16.06
C LEU A 257 -0.31 -15.32 -15.15
N TYR A 258 -0.41 -16.21 -14.16
CA TYR A 258 0.62 -16.63 -13.20
C TYR A 258 1.14 -18.06 -13.45
N GLY A 259 1.15 -18.52 -14.71
CA GLY A 259 1.60 -19.86 -15.10
C GLY A 259 2.95 -19.94 -15.83
N ARG A 260 3.69 -18.83 -15.98
CA ARG A 260 5.04 -18.85 -16.56
C ARG A 260 6.03 -18.22 -15.60
N ILE A 261 6.34 -18.99 -14.56
CA ILE A 261 7.65 -18.92 -13.91
C ILE A 261 8.51 -19.91 -14.70
N ASP A 262 9.53 -19.40 -15.36
CA ASP A 262 10.52 -20.21 -16.07
C ASP A 262 11.17 -21.20 -15.08
N LYS A 263 11.36 -22.44 -15.54
CA LYS A 263 12.24 -23.43 -14.91
C LYS A 263 13.70 -23.06 -15.17
#